data_AF-X1KIR2-F1
#
_entry.id   AF-X1KIR2-F1
#
_cell.length_a   1.000
_cell.length_b   1.000
_cell.length_c   1.000
_cell.angle_alpha   90.00
_cell.angle_beta   90.00
_cell.angle_gamma   90.00
#
_symmetry.space_group_name_H-M   'P 1'
#
loop_
_entity.id
_entity.type
_entity.pdbx_description
1 polymer ?
#
loop_
_entity_poly.entity_id
_entity_poly.type
_entity_poly.pdbx_seq_one_letter_code
_entity_poly.pdbx_strand_id
1 'polypeptide(L)' 'AIRKSEGRSEGSYLASDAFFPFRDGIDEAAKAGVTAIIQPGGSKRDEEVIKAANEYNLAMVFTGVRCFKH' A
#
# COMPACT_ATOMS: atom_id res chain seq x y z
N ALA A 1 1.77 2.60 -10.53
CA ALA A 1 0.50 3.33 -10.33
C ALA A 1 0.74 4.84 -10.26
N ILE A 2 1.66 5.30 -9.40
CA ILE A 2 1.95 6.71 -9.15
C ILE A 2 2.29 7.50 -10.43
N ARG A 3 3.21 7.04 -11.28
CA ARG A 3 3.50 7.73 -12.56
C ARG A 3 2.27 7.84 -13.47
N LYS A 4 1.36 6.85 -13.45
CA LYS A 4 0.14 6.85 -14.26
C LYS A 4 -0.96 7.76 -13.69
N SER A 5 -0.88 8.17 -12.42
CA SER A 5 -1.88 9.08 -11.83
C SER A 5 -1.68 10.53 -12.29
N GLU A 6 -0.51 10.87 -12.87
CA GLU A 6 -0.18 12.21 -13.35
C GLU A 6 -0.43 13.29 -12.27
N GLY A 7 -0.06 12.99 -11.02
CA GLY A 7 -0.23 13.90 -9.87
C GLY A 7 -1.58 13.80 -9.16
N ARG A 8 -2.55 13.03 -9.68
CA ARG A 8 -3.87 12.84 -9.04
C ARG A 8 -3.90 11.81 -7.90
N SER A 9 -2.74 11.39 -7.41
CA SER A 9 -2.63 10.41 -6.32
C SER A 9 -2.75 11.03 -4.93
N GLU A 10 -2.64 12.36 -4.82
CA GLU A 10 -2.82 13.05 -3.55
C GLU A 10 -4.27 12.90 -3.05
N GLY A 11 -4.44 12.48 -1.79
CA GLY A 11 -5.74 12.18 -1.21
C GLY A 11 -6.34 10.83 -1.63
N SER A 12 -5.67 10.07 -2.51
CA SER A 12 -6.22 8.82 -3.07
C SER A 12 -6.02 7.60 -2.18
N TYR A 13 -6.67 6.50 -2.55
CA TYR A 13 -6.54 5.19 -1.91
C TYR A 13 -5.83 4.23 -2.86
N LEU A 14 -4.90 3.43 -2.33
CA LEU A 14 -4.17 2.42 -3.08
C LEU A 14 -4.69 1.03 -2.74
N ALA A 15 -5.06 0.24 -3.75
CA ALA A 15 -5.41 -1.17 -3.57
C ALA A 15 -4.34 -2.06 -4.24
N SER A 16 -3.89 -3.08 -3.52
CA SER A 16 -2.97 -4.10 -3.99
C SER A 16 -3.67 -5.45 -4.05
N ASP A 17 -3.53 -6.15 -5.17
CA ASP A 17 -4.08 -7.49 -5.42
C ASP A 17 -3.32 -8.59 -4.64
N ALA A 18 -2.07 -8.31 -4.31
CA ALA A 18 -1.17 -9.14 -3.51
C ALA A 18 -0.60 -8.37 -2.32
N PHE A 19 -0.01 -9.08 -1.36
CA PHE A 19 0.68 -8.43 -0.24
C PHE A 19 1.93 -7.67 -0.68
N PHE A 20 2.32 -6.65 0.07
CA PHE A 20 3.60 -5.96 -0.11
C PHE A 20 4.74 -6.81 0.46
N PRO A 21 5.76 -7.14 -0.35
CA PRO A 21 6.90 -7.93 0.13
C PRO A 21 7.87 -7.09 0.99
N PHE A 22 7.91 -5.78 0.78
CA PHE A 22 8.80 -4.83 1.46
C PHE A 22 8.09 -3.48 1.69
N ARG A 23 8.70 -2.64 2.55
CA ARG A 23 8.18 -1.30 2.89
C ARG A 23 8.29 -0.27 1.75
N ASP A 24 9.13 -0.53 0.75
CA ASP A 24 9.38 0.37 -0.38
C ASP A 24 8.10 0.81 -1.10
N GLY A 25 7.15 -0.10 -1.30
CA GLY A 25 5.85 0.21 -1.88
C GLY A 25 5.01 1.19 -1.05
N ILE A 26 5.15 1.15 0.27
CA ILE A 26 4.47 2.06 1.20
C ILE A 26 5.15 3.42 1.20
N ASP A 27 6.49 3.45 1.24
CA ASP A 27 7.27 4.68 1.18
C ASP A 27 6.95 5.47 -0.11
N GLU A 28 6.86 4.79 -1.26
CA GLU A 28 6.51 5.43 -2.52
C GLU A 28 5.04 5.89 -2.56
N ALA A 29 4.11 5.11 -2.00
CA ALA A 29 2.70 5.50 -1.90
C ALA A 29 2.52 6.75 -1.01
N ALA A 30 3.23 6.82 0.11
CA ALA A 30 3.23 7.98 1.01
C ALA A 30 3.73 9.23 0.29
N LYS A 31 4.88 9.15 -0.40
CA LYS A 31 5.42 10.27 -1.20
C LYS A 31 4.47 10.74 -2.29
N ALA A 32 3.64 9.85 -2.81
CA ALA A 32 2.64 10.15 -3.83
C ALA A 32 1.35 10.78 -3.27
N GLY A 33 1.24 10.94 -1.94
CA GLY A 33 0.09 11.54 -1.26
C GLY A 33 -1.10 10.59 -1.06
N VAL A 34 -0.89 9.28 -1.14
CA VAL A 34 -1.91 8.29 -0.81
C VAL A 34 -2.28 8.43 0.68
N THR A 35 -3.55 8.21 1.03
CA THR A 35 -4.04 8.33 2.43
C THR A 35 -4.40 6.99 3.06
N ALA A 36 -4.77 5.99 2.25
CA ALA A 36 -4.95 4.62 2.73
C ALA A 36 -4.52 3.56 1.71
N ILE A 37 -4.14 2.38 2.24
CA ILE A 37 -3.67 1.23 1.48
C ILE A 37 -4.50 0.00 1.87
N ILE A 38 -5.01 -0.71 0.87
CA ILE A 38 -5.75 -1.97 1.02
C ILE A 38 -4.90 -3.08 0.42
N GLN A 39 -4.63 -4.13 1.20
CA GLN A 39 -3.88 -5.30 0.71
C GLN A 39 -4.36 -6.60 1.38
N PRO A 40 -4.00 -7.79 0.88
CA PRO A 40 -4.41 -9.06 1.48
C PRO A 40 -3.73 -9.37 2.82
N GLY A 41 -2.47 -8.93 2.99
CA GLY A 41 -1.61 -9.40 4.10
C GLY A 41 -1.15 -10.85 3.92
N GLY A 42 -0.45 -11.37 4.93
CA GLY A 42 0.16 -12.70 4.92
C GLY A 42 1.63 -12.73 4.49
N SER A 43 2.30 -11.57 4.48
CA SER A 43 3.75 -11.48 4.27
C SER A 43 4.50 -11.81 5.55
N LYS A 44 5.67 -12.45 5.44
CA LYS A 44 6.60 -12.61 6.58
C LYS A 44 7.10 -11.25 7.12
N ARG A 45 6.94 -10.18 6.32
CA ARG A 45 7.41 -8.82 6.64
C ARG A 45 6.26 -7.84 6.85
N ASP A 46 5.04 -8.31 7.12
CA ASP A 46 3.90 -7.41 7.33
C ASP A 46 4.16 -6.41 8.47
N GLU A 47 4.89 -6.79 9.53
CA GLU A 47 5.26 -5.85 10.60
C GLU A 47 6.08 -4.65 10.09
N GLU A 48 7.01 -4.87 9.16
CA GLU A 48 7.82 -3.80 8.57
C GLU A 48 6.96 -2.86 7.73
N VAL A 49 6.02 -3.43 6.98
CA VAL A 49 5.08 -2.72 6.10
C VAL A 49 4.07 -1.91 6.93
N ILE A 50 3.52 -2.49 8.00
CA ILE A 50 2.61 -1.81 8.94
C ILE A 50 3.34 -0.68 9.65
N LYS A 51 4.58 -0.90 10.09
CA LYS A 51 5.39 0.14 10.72
C LYS A 51 5.61 1.32 9.79
N ALA A 52 5.96 1.07 8.53
CA ALA A 52 6.07 2.12 7.52
C ALA A 52 4.75 2.87 7.32
N ALA A 53 3.62 2.17 7.24
CA ALA A 53 2.30 2.81 7.12
C ALA A 53 2.02 3.72 8.31
N ASN A 54 2.31 3.28 9.54
CA ASN A 54 2.16 4.09 10.74
C ASN A 54 3.11 5.30 10.76
N GLU A 55 4.36 5.15 10.30
CA GLU A 55 5.33 6.26 10.20
C GLU A 55 4.81 7.40 9.31
N TYR A 56 4.09 7.08 8.23
CA TYR A 56 3.47 8.07 7.33
C TYR A 56 2.00 8.37 7.66
N ASN A 57 1.48 7.87 8.78
CA ASN A 57 0.08 8.03 9.18
C ASN A 57 -0.94 7.58 8.10
N LEU A 58 -0.60 6.50 7.39
CA LEU A 58 -1.44 5.88 6.37
C LEU A 58 -2.38 4.86 7.02
N ALA A 59 -3.66 4.91 6.67
CA ALA A 59 -4.58 3.85 7.06
C ALA A 59 -4.28 2.58 6.25
N MET A 60 -4.07 1.43 6.91
CA MET A 60 -3.83 0.15 6.24
C MET A 60 -4.94 -0.85 6.57
N VAL A 61 -5.50 -1.47 5.55
CA VAL A 61 -6.58 -2.46 5.68
C VAL A 61 -6.16 -3.79 5.08
N PHE A 62 -6.37 -4.87 5.85
CA PHE A 62 -6.13 -6.24 5.41
C PHE A 62 -7.42 -6.91 4.92
N THR A 63 -7.41 -7.44 3.69
CA THR A 63 -8.57 -8.15 3.12
C THR A 63 -8.54 -9.65 3.36
N GLY A 64 -7.36 -10.24 3.61
CA GLY A 64 -7.18 -11.69 3.74
C GLY A 64 -7.36 -12.48 2.43
N VAL A 65 -7.64 -11.82 1.31
CA VAL A 65 -7.94 -12.46 0.01
C VAL A 65 -7.04 -11.88 -1.08
N ARG A 66 -6.29 -12.73 -1.78
CA ARG A 66 -5.45 -12.35 -2.93
C ARG A 66 -6.26 -12.47 -4.22
N CYS A 67 -6.15 -11.47 -5.10
CA CYS A 67 -6.93 -11.39 -6.34
C CYS A 67 -6.01 -11.44 -7.58
N PHE A 68 -5.25 -12.53 -7.74
CA PHE A 68 -4.39 -12.69 -8.91
C PHE A 68 -5.20 -12.90 -10.19
N LYS A 69 -4.79 -12.21 -11.25
CA LYS A 69 -5.27 -12.43 -12.62
C LYS A 69 -4.06 -12.39 -13.55
N HIS A 70 -3.88 -13.47 -14.31
CA HIS A 70 -2.79 -13.62 -15.30
C HIS A 70 -3.23 -13.11 -16.66
#